data_AF-A0A8T0G1S5-F1
#
_entry.id   AF-A0A8T0G1S5-F1
#
_cell.length_a   1.000
_cell.length_b   1.000
_cell.length_c   1.000
_cell.angle_alpha   90.00
_cell.angle_beta   90.00
_cell.angle_gamma   90.00
#
_symmetry.space_group_name_H-M   'P 1'
#
loop_
_entity.id
_entity.type
_entity.pdbx_description
1 polymer ?
#
loop_
_entity_poly.entity_id
_entity_poly.type
_entity_poly.pdbx_seq_one_letter_code
_entity_poly.pdbx_strand_id
1 'polypeptide(L)'
;MGSICSLCCGNSADDIYEDEHNDKTNLLGNPVGESTRSASQNISNKHATNGVGDHQEKLNRILQKTANSYIDVPALNSSVEQTTDKTKDYESKIRENLKKHEYTEKSNLLEDTPQIERTLSGEPLSQDDCKMVKEVSSSILDALQSIQVTNSENLVIPFNAPKDNP
;
A
#
# COMPACT_ATOMS: atom_id res chain seq x y z
N MET A 1 22.77 18.06 11.25
CA MET A 1 21.73 17.55 12.17
C MET A 1 20.48 17.27 11.35
N GLY A 2 20.34 16.03 10.88
CA GLY A 2 19.23 15.60 10.05
C GLY A 2 18.44 14.52 10.79
N SER A 3 17.18 14.83 11.10
CA SER A 3 16.21 13.91 11.68
C SER A 3 15.66 13.02 10.57
N ILE A 4 15.94 11.72 10.62
CA ILE A 4 15.38 10.72 9.72
C ILE A 4 14.64 9.64 10.52
N CYS A 5 13.62 10.04 11.27
CA CYS A 5 12.61 9.10 11.76
C CYS A 5 11.26 9.82 11.83
N SER A 6 10.47 9.71 10.77
CA SER A 6 9.08 10.14 10.77
C SER A 6 8.31 9.44 9.64
N LEU A 7 8.22 8.11 9.68
CA LEU A 7 7.17 7.40 8.96
C LEU A 7 6.94 5.96 9.49
N CYS A 8 6.81 5.81 10.80
CA CYS A 8 6.45 4.52 11.42
C CYS A 8 5.44 4.69 12.57
N CYS A 9 4.41 5.50 12.38
CA CYS A 9 3.23 5.49 13.25
C CYS A 9 1.98 5.51 12.37
N GLY A 10 1.41 4.33 12.13
CA GLY A 10 0.03 4.22 11.70
C GLY A 10 -0.85 4.72 12.84
N ASN A 11 -1.41 5.92 12.67
CA ASN A 11 -2.50 6.39 13.52
C ASN A 11 -3.78 5.71 13.01
N SER A 12 -4.00 4.46 13.43
CA SER A 12 -5.32 3.84 13.40
C SER A 12 -6.00 4.15 14.74
N ALA A 13 -6.42 5.39 14.90
CA ALA A 13 -7.34 5.78 15.95
C ALA A 13 -8.12 7.00 15.44
N ASP A 14 -9.41 6.76 15.23
CA ASP A 14 -10.49 7.71 15.33
C ASP A 14 -10.34 9.02 14.57
N ASP A 15 -10.80 9.03 13.32
CA ASP A 15 -11.43 10.20 12.71
C ASP A 15 -12.60 9.73 11.82
N ILE A 16 -13.52 8.94 12.40
CA ILE A 16 -14.92 8.93 11.94
C ILE A 16 -15.56 10.12 12.65
N TYR A 17 -15.27 11.34 12.20
CA TYR A 17 -16.18 12.44 12.46
C TYR A 17 -17.42 12.16 11.61
N GLU A 18 -18.39 11.50 12.24
CA GLU A 18 -19.81 11.69 11.94
C GLU A 18 -20.06 13.20 12.07
N ASP A 19 -19.93 13.89 10.95
CA ASP A 19 -20.43 15.25 10.82
C ASP A 19 -21.95 15.14 10.91
N GLU A 20 -22.46 15.36 12.12
CA GLU A 20 -23.87 15.52 12.44
C GLU A 20 -24.38 16.78 11.71
N HIS A 21 -24.57 16.66 10.39
CA HIS A 21 -25.20 17.67 9.56
C HIS A 21 -26.69 17.70 9.92
N ASN A 22 -26.97 18.45 10.99
CA ASN A 22 -28.28 18.96 11.36
C ASN A 22 -29.06 19.40 10.10
N ASP A 23 -30.25 18.83 9.89
CA ASP A 23 -31.13 18.96 8.71
C ASP A 23 -31.69 20.38 8.45
N LYS A 24 -30.98 21.46 8.83
CA LYS A 24 -31.47 22.84 8.85
C LYS A 24 -30.52 23.92 8.32
N THR A 25 -29.44 23.59 7.61
CA THR A 25 -28.59 24.62 6.99
C THR A 25 -28.93 24.87 5.52
N ASN A 26 -29.82 25.86 5.34
CA ASN A 26 -30.01 26.78 4.19
C ASN A 26 -30.05 26.23 2.76
N LEU A 27 -31.28 26.09 2.25
CA LEU A 27 -31.65 25.70 0.88
C LEU A 27 -31.39 26.75 -0.22
N LEU A 28 -30.80 27.91 0.04
CA LEU A 28 -30.59 28.94 -0.99
C LEU A 28 -29.31 29.76 -0.73
N GLY A 29 -28.24 29.42 -1.46
CA GLY A 29 -27.02 30.20 -1.57
C GLY A 29 -26.59 30.34 -3.03
N ASN A 30 -27.26 31.24 -3.76
CA ASN A 30 -26.99 31.86 -5.07
C ASN A 30 -26.30 31.06 -6.21
N PRO A 31 -26.94 30.98 -7.40
CA PRO A 31 -26.29 30.60 -8.65
C PRO A 31 -25.67 31.82 -9.35
N VAL A 32 -24.36 31.80 -9.62
CA VAL A 32 -23.65 32.74 -10.52
C VAL A 32 -22.65 31.89 -11.30
N GLY A 33 -22.90 31.57 -12.58
CA GLY A 33 -22.24 32.18 -13.76
C GLY A 33 -20.80 31.63 -13.94
N GLU A 34 -20.30 31.14 -15.08
CA GLU A 34 -20.60 31.38 -16.49
C GLU A 34 -19.75 30.38 -17.35
N SER A 35 -20.32 29.93 -18.49
CA SER A 35 -19.72 29.46 -19.79
C SER A 35 -18.38 28.69 -19.84
N THR A 36 -18.24 27.57 -20.57
CA THR A 36 -18.19 27.56 -22.05
C THR A 36 -18.40 26.16 -22.68
N ARG A 37 -19.56 26.00 -23.33
CA ARG A 37 -19.89 25.36 -24.63
C ARG A 37 -19.00 24.23 -25.24
N SER A 38 -19.65 23.12 -25.61
CA SER A 38 -19.58 22.41 -26.92
C SER A 38 -20.65 21.29 -26.95
N ALA A 39 -21.89 21.58 -27.35
CA ALA A 39 -22.45 21.33 -28.69
C ALA A 39 -22.87 19.86 -28.97
N SER A 40 -24.12 19.52 -28.67
CA SER A 40 -25.05 18.91 -29.64
C SER A 40 -26.49 19.07 -29.14
N GLN A 41 -27.33 19.74 -29.93
CA GLN A 41 -28.77 19.84 -29.70
C GLN A 41 -29.47 18.73 -30.50
N ASN A 42 -30.38 17.97 -29.88
CA ASN A 42 -31.76 17.96 -30.34
C ASN A 42 -32.77 17.30 -29.37
N ILE A 43 -33.92 17.97 -29.25
CA ILE A 43 -35.24 17.53 -28.78
C ILE A 43 -35.46 17.31 -27.28
N SER A 44 -35.75 18.44 -26.62
CA SER A 44 -36.89 18.66 -25.71
C SER A 44 -37.63 17.43 -25.17
N ASN A 45 -37.37 17.09 -23.91
CA ASN A 45 -38.46 16.89 -22.95
C ASN A 45 -38.07 17.56 -21.62
N LYS A 46 -38.66 18.73 -21.39
CA LYS A 46 -38.63 19.43 -20.10
C LYS A 46 -39.49 18.63 -19.13
N HIS A 47 -38.85 17.75 -18.35
CA HIS A 47 -39.30 17.45 -17.01
C HIS A 47 -38.10 17.65 -16.10
N ALA A 48 -38.13 18.73 -15.32
CA ALA A 48 -37.31 18.83 -14.14
C ALA A 48 -37.77 17.70 -13.19
N THR A 49 -37.02 16.61 -13.16
CA THR A 49 -37.11 15.60 -12.10
C THR A 49 -35.89 15.77 -11.21
N ASN A 50 -35.98 16.78 -10.35
CA ASN A 50 -35.12 16.88 -9.18
C ASN A 50 -35.18 15.54 -8.42
N GLY A 51 -34.05 14.84 -8.30
CA GLY A 51 -33.86 13.77 -7.33
C GLY A 51 -33.60 12.34 -7.85
N VAL A 52 -33.93 11.96 -9.10
CA VAL A 52 -33.83 10.54 -9.50
C VAL A 52 -32.48 10.16 -10.14
N GLY A 53 -31.79 11.11 -10.78
CA GLY A 53 -30.48 10.88 -11.40
C GLY A 53 -29.37 10.56 -10.39
N ASP A 54 -29.31 11.32 -9.30
CA ASP A 54 -28.30 11.14 -8.24
C ASP A 54 -28.45 9.80 -7.50
N HIS A 55 -29.68 9.35 -7.25
CA HIS A 55 -29.90 8.01 -6.68
C HIS A 55 -29.45 6.90 -7.62
N GLN A 56 -29.69 7.01 -8.93
CA GLN A 56 -29.25 6.02 -9.90
C GLN A 56 -27.72 6.01 -10.06
N GLU A 57 -27.06 7.17 -10.01
CA GLU A 57 -25.60 7.28 -10.02
C GLU A 57 -24.96 6.70 -8.75
N LYS A 58 -25.56 6.95 -7.58
CA LYS A 58 -25.15 6.33 -6.31
C LYS A 58 -25.25 4.81 -6.37
N LEU A 59 -26.35 4.28 -6.92
CA LEU A 59 -26.52 2.84 -7.11
C LEU A 59 -25.50 2.27 -8.10
N ASN A 60 -25.20 2.96 -9.20
CA ASN A 60 -24.15 2.56 -10.13
C ASN A 60 -22.77 2.55 -9.48
N ARG A 61 -22.46 3.56 -8.66
CA ARG A 61 -21.20 3.61 -7.88
C ARG A 61 -21.10 2.46 -6.89
N ILE A 62 -22.20 2.10 -6.21
CA ILE A 62 -22.25 0.94 -5.31
C ILE A 62 -22.00 -0.34 -6.09
N LEU A 63 -22.69 -0.54 -7.22
CA LEU A 63 -22.51 -1.72 -8.06
C LEU A 63 -21.08 -1.84 -8.58
N GLN A 64 -20.48 -0.73 -9.05
CA GLN A 64 -19.10 -0.70 -9.50
C GLN A 64 -18.11 -0.99 -8.35
N LYS A 65 -18.34 -0.41 -7.16
CA LYS A 65 -17.51 -0.67 -5.97
C LYS A 65 -17.61 -2.13 -5.54
N THR A 66 -18.82 -2.70 -5.55
CA THR A 66 -19.05 -4.10 -5.20
C THR A 66 -18.44 -5.03 -6.24
N ALA A 67 -18.61 -4.74 -7.53
CA ALA A 67 -18.00 -5.53 -8.62
C ALA A 67 -16.46 -5.53 -8.53
N ASN A 68 -15.85 -4.41 -8.15
CA ASN A 68 -14.40 -4.30 -7.97
C ASN A 68 -13.89 -4.94 -6.66
N SER A 69 -14.73 -4.99 -5.62
CA SER A 69 -14.39 -5.61 -4.32
C SER A 69 -14.67 -7.11 -4.29
N TYR A 70 -15.49 -7.60 -5.22
CA TYR A 70 -15.84 -9.01 -5.32
C TYR A 70 -14.69 -9.80 -5.93
N ILE A 71 -14.28 -10.87 -5.25
CA ILE A 71 -13.20 -11.73 -5.70
C ILE A 71 -13.80 -12.86 -6.55
N ASP A 72 -13.57 -12.81 -7.85
CA ASP A 72 -13.88 -13.91 -8.76
C ASP A 72 -12.82 -15.01 -8.65
N VAL A 73 -13.04 -15.94 -7.71
CA VAL A 73 -12.11 -17.05 -7.41
C VAL A 73 -11.80 -17.93 -8.64
N PRO A 74 -12.78 -18.29 -9.51
CA PRO A 74 -12.50 -18.97 -10.78
C PRO A 74 -11.57 -18.24 -11.75
N ALA A 75 -11.65 -16.91 -11.85
CA ALA A 75 -10.85 -16.13 -12.79
C ALA A 75 -9.34 -16.09 -12.46
N LEU A 76 -8.97 -16.41 -11.21
CA LEU A 76 -7.56 -16.47 -10.77
C LEU A 76 -6.74 -17.53 -11.52
N ASN A 77 -7.39 -18.52 -12.12
CA ASN A 77 -6.73 -19.60 -12.86
C ASN A 77 -6.75 -19.40 -14.38
N SER A 78 -7.28 -18.28 -14.87
CA SER A 78 -7.30 -17.99 -16.31
C SER A 78 -5.92 -17.52 -16.77
N SER A 79 -5.35 -18.20 -17.77
CA SER A 79 -4.15 -17.72 -18.44
C SER A 79 -4.51 -16.48 -19.23
N VAL A 80 -3.83 -15.36 -18.95
CA VAL A 80 -3.96 -14.14 -19.76
C VAL A 80 -3.39 -14.45 -21.13
N GLU A 81 -4.25 -14.73 -22.12
CA GLU A 81 -3.85 -14.78 -23.52
C GLU A 81 -3.41 -13.37 -23.92
N GLN A 82 -2.11 -13.11 -23.79
CA GLN A 82 -1.52 -11.84 -24.12
C GLN A 82 -1.55 -11.71 -25.64
N THR A 83 -2.43 -10.85 -26.15
CA THR A 83 -2.50 -10.58 -27.59
C THR A 83 -1.16 -9.99 -28.04
N THR A 84 -0.53 -10.61 -29.03
CA THR A 84 0.80 -10.24 -29.56
C THR A 84 0.91 -8.77 -29.96
N ASP A 85 -0.22 -8.15 -30.31
CA ASP A 85 -0.32 -6.73 -30.64
C ASP A 85 -0.07 -5.81 -29.44
N LYS A 86 -0.52 -6.17 -28.24
CA LYS A 86 -0.26 -5.40 -27.03
C LYS A 86 1.22 -5.44 -26.66
N THR A 87 1.86 -6.60 -26.86
CA THR A 87 3.31 -6.74 -26.65
C THR A 87 4.10 -5.79 -27.55
N LYS A 88 3.73 -5.72 -28.84
CA LYS A 88 4.38 -4.79 -29.80
C LYS A 88 4.16 -3.32 -29.43
N ASP A 89 2.96 -2.95 -28.98
CA ASP A 89 2.67 -1.58 -28.53
C ASP A 89 3.51 -1.20 -27.31
N TYR A 90 3.61 -2.09 -26.32
CA TYR A 90 4.47 -1.86 -25.15
C TYR A 90 5.94 -1.76 -25.52
N GLU A 91 6.44 -2.65 -26.38
CA GLU A 91 7.83 -2.57 -26.86
C GLU A 91 8.12 -1.25 -27.58
N SER A 92 7.22 -0.79 -28.43
CA SER A 92 7.37 0.48 -29.16
C SER A 92 7.45 1.65 -28.18
N LYS A 93 6.54 1.71 -27.20
CA LYS A 93 6.53 2.75 -26.16
C LYS A 93 7.79 2.71 -25.29
N ILE A 94 8.28 1.53 -24.92
CA ILE A 94 9.52 1.40 -24.14
C ILE A 94 10.72 1.91 -24.95
N ARG A 95 10.83 1.53 -26.24
CA ARG A 95 11.93 2.00 -27.10
C ARG A 95 11.90 3.51 -27.31
N GLU A 96 10.71 4.11 -27.43
CA GLU A 96 10.59 5.57 -27.53
C GLU A 96 11.07 6.27 -26.25
N ASN A 97 10.70 5.74 -25.08
CA ASN A 97 11.12 6.30 -23.79
C ASN A 97 12.62 6.11 -23.53
N LEU A 98 13.20 4.97 -23.91
CA LEU A 98 14.64 4.72 -23.78
C LEU A 98 15.50 5.66 -24.64
N LYS A 99 14.97 6.16 -25.75
CA LYS A 99 15.67 7.19 -26.56
C LYS A 99 15.65 8.58 -25.91
N LYS A 100 14.65 8.87 -25.08
CA LYS A 100 14.47 10.16 -24.41
C LYS A 100 15.20 10.23 -23.06
N HIS A 101 15.40 9.08 -22.43
CA HIS A 101 16.09 8.95 -21.16
C HIS A 101 17.30 8.03 -21.32
N GLU A 102 18.51 8.59 -21.21
CA GLU A 102 19.72 7.78 -21.08
C GLU A 102 19.60 6.93 -19.82
N TYR A 103 19.40 5.62 -20.01
CA TYR A 103 19.57 4.67 -18.93
C TYR A 103 21.07 4.51 -18.73
N THR A 104 21.64 5.21 -17.75
CA THR A 104 23.02 4.99 -17.34
C THR A 104 23.10 3.55 -16.85
N GLU A 105 23.83 2.70 -17.58
CA GLU A 105 24.18 1.37 -17.09
C GLU A 105 24.75 1.53 -15.69
N LYS A 106 24.29 0.69 -14.75
CA LYS A 106 24.63 0.79 -13.34
C LYS A 106 26.13 1.04 -13.20
N SER A 107 26.48 2.21 -12.70
CA SER A 107 27.86 2.56 -12.34
C SER A 107 28.45 1.38 -11.58
N ASN A 108 29.63 0.93 -12.02
CA ASN A 108 30.34 -0.21 -11.44
C ASN A 108 30.19 -0.21 -9.91
N LEU A 109 29.69 -1.32 -9.36
CA LEU A 109 29.27 -1.45 -7.96
C LEU A 109 30.38 -1.11 -6.95
N LEU A 110 31.63 -1.13 -7.40
CA LEU A 110 32.82 -0.87 -6.61
C LEU A 110 33.67 0.16 -7.35
N GLU A 111 33.93 1.27 -6.69
CA GLU A 111 34.92 2.25 -7.11
C GLU A 111 36.27 1.82 -6.51
N ASP A 112 37.30 1.68 -7.35
CA ASP A 112 38.62 1.30 -6.88
C ASP A 112 39.13 2.38 -5.92
N THR A 113 39.38 1.99 -4.66
CA THR A 113 39.99 2.92 -3.70
C THR A 113 41.43 3.15 -4.12
N PRO A 114 41.84 4.40 -4.43
CA PRO A 114 43.23 4.67 -4.77
C PRO A 114 44.11 4.32 -3.57
N GLN A 115 45.18 3.55 -3.80
CA GLN A 115 46.16 3.10 -2.80
C GLN A 115 45.62 2.07 -1.77
N ILE A 116 45.12 0.94 -2.28
CA ILE A 116 44.65 -0.22 -1.49
C ILE A 116 45.65 -0.63 -0.39
N GLU A 117 46.94 -0.67 -0.68
CA GLU A 117 47.98 -1.05 0.29
C GLU A 117 47.99 -0.15 1.54
N ARG A 118 47.75 1.15 1.37
CA ARG A 118 47.69 2.11 2.48
C ARG A 118 46.45 1.85 3.33
N THR A 119 45.30 1.60 2.71
CA THR A 119 44.05 1.35 3.42
C THR A 119 44.09 0.02 4.18
N LEU A 120 44.67 -1.03 3.58
CA LEU A 120 44.82 -2.33 4.23
C LEU A 120 45.89 -2.34 5.34
N SER A 121 46.88 -1.45 5.26
CA SER A 121 47.92 -1.28 6.30
C SER A 121 47.50 -0.33 7.42
N GLY A 122 46.26 0.18 7.39
CA GLY A 122 45.70 1.01 8.45
C GLY A 122 45.54 0.24 9.77
N GLU A 123 45.22 0.98 10.83
CA GLU A 123 44.95 0.36 12.13
C GLU A 123 43.75 -0.59 12.01
N PRO A 124 43.87 -1.85 12.47
CA PRO A 124 42.76 -2.78 12.46
C PRO A 124 41.67 -2.31 13.44
N LEU A 125 40.44 -2.80 13.24
CA LEU A 125 39.34 -2.51 14.16
C LEU A 125 39.74 -2.90 15.60
N SER A 126 39.42 -2.01 16.55
CA SER A 126 39.73 -2.25 17.96
C SER A 126 39.07 -3.53 18.46
N GLN A 127 39.79 -4.26 19.32
CA GLN A 127 39.27 -5.46 19.95
C GLN A 127 38.08 -5.15 20.86
N ASP A 128 38.04 -3.96 21.45
CA ASP A 128 36.93 -3.51 22.28
C ASP A 128 35.66 -3.32 21.46
N ASP A 129 35.76 -2.74 20.26
CA ASP A 129 34.64 -2.59 19.33
C ASP A 129 34.12 -3.97 18.88
N CYS A 130 35.04 -4.89 18.56
CA CYS A 130 34.68 -6.27 18.21
C CYS A 130 33.94 -6.97 19.35
N LYS A 131 34.35 -6.74 20.60
CA LYS A 131 33.73 -7.31 21.78
C LYS A 131 32.35 -6.71 22.02
N MET A 132 32.22 -5.39 21.93
CA MET A 132 30.95 -4.67 22.07
C MET A 132 29.91 -5.19 21.05
N VAL A 133 30.28 -5.33 19.78
CA VAL A 133 29.38 -5.84 18.74
C VAL A 133 28.90 -7.26 19.07
N LYS A 134 29.77 -8.12 19.57
CA LYS A 134 29.41 -9.49 19.97
C LYS A 134 28.46 -9.51 21.17
N GLU A 135 28.71 -8.67 22.17
CA GLU A 135 27.85 -8.56 23.36
C GLU A 135 26.45 -8.07 22.97
N VAL A 136 26.36 -7.02 22.15
CA VAL A 136 25.08 -6.50 21.64
C VAL A 136 24.36 -7.57 20.82
N SER A 137 25.07 -8.29 19.94
CA SER A 137 24.47 -9.38 19.16
C SER A 137 23.95 -10.52 20.04
N SER A 138 24.65 -10.87 21.12
CA SER A 138 24.18 -11.86 22.09
C SER A 138 22.92 -11.39 22.79
N SER A 139 22.91 -10.13 23.25
CA SER A 139 21.74 -9.55 23.91
C SER A 139 20.52 -9.50 23.01
N ILE A 140 20.69 -9.23 21.70
CA ILE A 140 19.59 -9.28 20.73
C ILE A 140 19.06 -10.71 20.59
N LEU A 141 19.94 -11.70 20.52
CA LEU A 141 19.55 -13.10 20.41
C LEU A 141 18.76 -13.55 21.65
N ASP A 142 19.21 -13.17 22.84
CA ASP A 142 18.51 -13.46 24.10
C ASP A 142 17.13 -12.77 24.13
N ALA A 143 17.05 -11.52 23.66
CA ALA A 143 15.78 -10.81 23.55
C ALA A 143 14.80 -11.47 22.56
N LEU A 144 15.29 -11.98 21.43
CA LEU A 144 14.46 -12.71 20.47
C LEU A 144 13.91 -14.02 21.05
N GLN A 145 14.68 -14.72 21.88
CA GLN A 145 14.21 -15.93 22.56
C GLN A 145 13.09 -15.65 23.56
N SER A 146 13.00 -14.43 24.10
CA SER A 146 11.91 -14.03 24.98
C SER A 146 10.56 -13.90 24.26
N ILE A 147 10.56 -13.79 22.92
CA ILE A 147 9.34 -13.71 22.11
C ILE A 147 8.78 -15.12 21.92
N GLN A 148 8.10 -15.62 22.95
CA GLN A 148 7.41 -16.91 22.93
C GLN A 148 6.05 -16.80 23.61
N VAL A 149 5.09 -17.61 23.15
CA VAL A 149 3.76 -17.66 23.75
C VAL A 149 3.83 -18.45 25.06
N THR A 150 3.65 -17.77 26.18
CA THR A 150 3.49 -18.44 27.48
C THR A 150 2.08 -19.00 27.59
N ASN A 151 1.95 -20.33 27.61
CA ASN A 151 0.67 -20.99 27.76
C ASN A 151 0.22 -20.93 29.24
N SER A 152 -0.85 -20.17 29.52
CA SER A 152 -1.44 -20.06 30.87
C SER A 152 -2.48 -21.15 31.15
N GLU A 153 -3.12 -21.67 30.11
CA GLU A 153 -4.23 -22.61 30.22
C GLU A 153 -4.18 -23.64 29.09
N ASN A 154 -4.61 -24.86 29.40
CA ASN A 154 -4.67 -25.91 28.41
C ASN A 154 -5.75 -25.62 27.36
N LEU A 155 -5.31 -25.35 26.13
CA LEU A 155 -6.21 -25.07 25.00
C LEU A 155 -6.98 -26.31 24.54
N VAL A 156 -6.55 -27.51 24.93
CA VAL A 156 -7.18 -28.78 24.55
C VAL A 156 -7.53 -29.57 25.80
N ILE A 157 -8.83 -29.71 26.07
CA ILE A 157 -9.33 -30.54 27.17
C ILE A 157 -9.73 -31.91 26.60
N PRO A 158 -9.04 -33.00 26.96
CA PRO A 158 -9.43 -34.32 26.52
C PRO A 158 -10.70 -34.78 27.23
N PHE A 159 -11.72 -35.17 26.46
CA PHE A 159 -13.03 -35.57 26.99
C PHE A 159 -13.07 -36.97 27.64
N ASN A 160 -12.00 -37.77 27.52
CA ASN A 160 -11.95 -39.18 27.95
C ASN A 160 -10.94 -39.46 29.07
N ALA A 161 -10.80 -38.58 30.06
CA ALA A 161 -10.02 -38.92 31.25
C ALA A 161 -10.76 -40.01 32.06
N PRO A 162 -10.13 -41.17 32.38
CA PRO A 162 -10.73 -42.17 33.26
C PRO A 162 -10.95 -41.55 34.64
N LYS A 163 -12.16 -41.71 35.18
CA LYS A 163 -12.50 -41.28 36.54
C LYS A 163 -11.79 -42.22 37.52
N ASP A 164 -10.72 -41.75 38.15
CA ASP A 164 -10.23 -42.37 39.38
C ASP A 164 -11.35 -42.23 40.43
N ASN A 165 -11.98 -43.36 40.73
CA ASN A 165 -12.95 -43.48 41.83
C ASN A 165 -12.19 -43.56 43.17
N PRO A 166 -12.72 -42.94 44.23
CA PRO A 166 -12.09 -42.86 45.56
C PRO A 166 -11.93 -44.22 46.25
#